data_AF-A0A519S6W7-F1
#
_entry.id   AF-A0A519S6W7-F1
#
_cell.length_a   1.000
_cell.length_b   1.000
_cell.length_c   1.000
_cell.angle_alpha   90.00
_cell.angle_beta   90.00
_cell.angle_gamma   90.00
#
_symmetry.space_group_name_H-M   'P 1'
#
loop_
_entity.id
_entity.type
_entity.pdbx_description
1 polymer ?
#
loop_
_entity_poly.entity_id
_entity_poly.type
_entity_poly.pdbx_seq_one_letter_code
_entity_poly.pdbx_strand_id
1 'polypeptide(L)'
;MADFTSLRTTPLCEESPGTFVLEYPVLVLETLHKGLYFQFSAANRTLPKGQRETDWRSVYCDLFSEQYLMYLLLNATFRGRGLALSGKTIFEEWQLKGQSEPDYYFRHDNRAVLFESKDVLVHKDAKAGHDFATYLDEVKKKFYEDDEGHPKAARQLANNVERLLRKQLPFDTDFDPAELIIYPVLVVHDRLYNQPGLNVVVNDWFQEELAKLAQQGLPVHHVRPLIIIDVDTLLAYHEDFRDGRLVFEDMLEEYVAYLHTPAWAGISPAADEQRQMQGVHPFALFLENYAEKRDMLGIPKEMLYQILPIINRGTED
;
A
#
# COMPACT_ATOMS: atom_id res chain seq x y z
N MET A 1 8.84 -13.81 28.84
CA MET A 1 7.80 -12.96 28.21
C MET A 1 6.68 -13.89 27.77
N ALA A 2 5.43 -13.64 28.17
CA ALA A 2 4.32 -14.52 27.81
C ALA A 2 4.07 -14.42 26.29
N ASP A 3 4.14 -15.55 25.60
CA ASP A 3 3.92 -15.60 24.16
C ASP A 3 2.52 -16.15 23.89
N PHE A 4 1.60 -15.28 23.48
CA PHE A 4 0.22 -15.62 23.10
C PHE A 4 0.14 -16.37 21.76
N THR A 5 1.21 -17.07 21.34
CA THR A 5 1.24 -17.78 20.04
C THR A 5 0.22 -18.93 20.00
N SER A 6 0.03 -19.68 21.10
CA SER A 6 -0.98 -20.75 21.14
C SER A 6 -2.39 -20.20 20.93
N LEU A 7 -2.76 -19.18 21.69
CA LEU A 7 -4.06 -18.51 21.59
C LEU A 7 -4.28 -17.85 20.21
N ARG A 8 -3.22 -17.31 19.58
CA ARG A 8 -3.26 -16.78 18.21
C ARG A 8 -3.41 -17.86 17.14
N THR A 9 -2.95 -19.07 17.40
CA THR A 9 -3.01 -20.18 16.43
C THR A 9 -4.35 -20.93 16.52
N THR A 10 -4.88 -21.05 17.74
CA THR A 10 -6.15 -21.71 18.03
C THR A 10 -6.97 -20.81 18.96
N PRO A 11 -7.65 -19.78 18.41
CA PRO A 11 -8.38 -18.79 19.20
C PRO A 11 -9.76 -19.28 19.69
N LEU A 12 -10.12 -20.53 19.38
CA LEU A 12 -11.33 -21.21 19.81
C LEU A 12 -11.00 -22.15 20.97
N CYS A 13 -11.70 -22.01 22.08
CA CYS A 13 -11.57 -22.91 23.22
C CYS A 13 -12.79 -23.82 23.31
N GLU A 14 -12.58 -25.13 23.39
CA GLU A 14 -13.66 -26.10 23.57
C GLU A 14 -14.11 -26.07 25.05
N GLU A 15 -15.34 -25.63 25.30
CA GLU A 15 -15.94 -25.59 26.65
C GLU A 15 -16.59 -26.94 27.00
N SER A 16 -17.21 -27.57 26.00
CA SER A 16 -17.79 -28.91 26.09
C SER A 16 -17.76 -29.58 24.71
N PRO A 17 -17.90 -30.91 24.61
CA PRO A 17 -17.78 -31.61 23.33
C PRO A 17 -18.63 -30.98 22.21
N GLY A 18 -17.96 -30.44 21.19
CA GLY A 18 -18.60 -29.78 20.05
C GLY A 18 -19.09 -28.34 20.27
N THR A 19 -18.80 -27.75 21.44
CA THR A 19 -19.13 -26.36 21.78
C THR A 19 -17.86 -25.56 22.00
N PHE A 20 -17.67 -24.51 21.20
CA PHE A 20 -16.49 -23.66 21.22
C PHE A 20 -16.84 -22.23 21.61
N VAL A 21 -15.98 -21.64 22.44
CA VAL A 21 -16.08 -20.26 22.88
C VAL A 21 -15.05 -19.40 22.14
N LEU A 22 -15.51 -18.24 21.68
CA LEU A 22 -14.68 -17.18 21.12
C LEU A 22 -14.15 -16.33 22.28
N GLU A 23 -13.04 -16.74 22.90
CA GLU A 23 -12.48 -15.98 24.02
C GLU A 23 -12.05 -14.57 23.61
N TYR A 24 -11.50 -14.44 22.41
CA TYR A 24 -11.05 -13.16 21.84
C TYR A 24 -11.46 -13.05 20.37
N PRO A 25 -12.60 -12.40 20.06
CA PRO A 25 -13.09 -12.27 18.68
C PRO A 25 -12.05 -11.69 17.71
N VAL A 26 -11.20 -10.76 18.19
CA VAL A 26 -10.12 -10.17 17.38
C VAL A 26 -9.13 -11.24 16.90
N LEU A 27 -8.74 -12.19 17.75
CA LEU A 27 -7.79 -13.24 17.36
C LEU A 27 -8.39 -14.22 16.33
N VAL A 28 -9.70 -14.42 16.40
CA VAL A 28 -10.44 -15.24 15.43
C VAL A 28 -10.45 -14.54 14.07
N LEU A 29 -10.75 -13.23 14.03
CA LEU A 29 -10.68 -12.43 12.81
C LEU A 29 -9.26 -12.39 12.24
N GLU A 30 -8.24 -12.21 13.07
CA GLU A 30 -6.83 -12.28 12.64
C GLU A 30 -6.48 -13.66 12.04
N THR A 31 -7.01 -14.74 12.62
CA THR A 31 -6.80 -16.11 12.11
C THR A 31 -7.48 -16.31 10.76
N LEU A 32 -8.68 -15.76 10.57
CA LEU A 32 -9.42 -15.83 9.31
C LEU A 32 -8.80 -14.98 8.19
N HIS A 33 -7.98 -13.98 8.51
CA HIS A 33 -7.30 -13.14 7.53
C HIS A 33 -5.81 -13.53 7.42
N LYS A 34 -4.98 -13.06 8.35
CA LYS A 34 -3.52 -13.28 8.33
C LYS A 34 -3.14 -14.72 8.66
N GLY A 35 -3.95 -15.40 9.47
CA GLY A 35 -3.73 -16.81 9.81
C GLY A 35 -3.78 -17.74 8.61
N LEU A 36 -4.56 -17.40 7.57
CA LEU A 36 -4.67 -18.23 6.35
C LEU A 36 -3.32 -18.43 5.65
N TYR A 37 -2.48 -17.39 5.59
CA TYR A 37 -1.11 -17.53 5.06
C TYR A 37 -0.34 -18.65 5.77
N PHE A 38 -0.38 -18.66 7.11
CA PHE A 38 0.32 -19.65 7.91
C PHE A 38 -0.31 -21.04 7.80
N GLN A 39 -1.64 -21.12 7.74
CA GLN A 39 -2.36 -22.38 7.54
C GLN A 39 -2.05 -23.01 6.19
N PHE A 40 -2.06 -22.22 5.11
CA PHE A 40 -1.66 -22.69 3.78
C PHE A 40 -0.17 -23.03 3.70
N SER A 41 0.69 -22.27 4.36
CA SER A 41 2.11 -22.62 4.48
C SER A 41 2.30 -23.98 5.19
N ALA A 42 1.54 -24.23 6.25
CA ALA A 42 1.56 -25.52 6.96
C ALA A 42 1.01 -26.65 6.07
N ALA A 43 -0.10 -26.43 5.37
CA ALA A 43 -0.66 -27.38 4.41
C ALA A 43 0.33 -27.73 3.28
N ASN A 44 0.98 -26.74 2.68
CA ASN A 44 2.00 -26.94 1.66
C ASN A 44 3.15 -27.84 2.16
N ARG A 45 3.56 -27.72 3.42
CA ARG A 45 4.59 -28.59 4.03
C ARG A 45 4.16 -30.05 4.18
N THR A 46 2.84 -30.33 4.20
CA THR A 46 2.32 -31.70 4.26
C THR A 46 2.36 -32.43 2.92
N LEU A 47 2.47 -31.71 1.79
CA LEU A 47 2.49 -32.30 0.46
C LEU A 47 3.76 -33.16 0.23
N PRO A 48 3.76 -34.11 -0.72
CA PRO A 48 4.97 -34.79 -1.16
C PRO A 48 6.01 -33.80 -1.67
N LYS A 49 7.32 -34.07 -1.49
CA LYS A 49 8.41 -33.12 -1.79
C LYS A 49 8.35 -32.50 -3.20
N GLY A 50 7.92 -33.27 -4.21
CA GLY A 50 7.80 -32.79 -5.59
C GLY A 50 6.55 -31.95 -5.89
N GLN A 51 5.65 -31.77 -4.93
CA GLN A 51 4.43 -30.96 -5.03
C GLN A 51 4.45 -29.76 -4.08
N ARG A 52 5.55 -29.56 -3.34
CA ARG A 52 5.68 -28.44 -2.41
C ARG A 52 6.13 -27.20 -3.16
N GLU A 53 5.48 -26.08 -2.90
CA GLU A 53 6.03 -24.78 -3.25
C GLU A 53 7.20 -24.47 -2.31
N THR A 54 8.40 -24.37 -2.87
CA THR A 54 9.62 -24.12 -2.09
C THR A 54 9.69 -22.70 -1.57
N ASP A 55 9.11 -21.75 -2.30
CA ASP A 55 9.04 -20.35 -1.93
C ASP A 55 7.57 -19.88 -1.82
N TRP A 56 6.86 -20.48 -0.85
CA TRP A 56 5.47 -20.14 -0.55
C TRP A 56 5.25 -18.64 -0.30
N ARG A 57 6.26 -17.95 0.24
CA ARG A 57 6.14 -16.53 0.56
C ARG A 57 6.03 -15.70 -0.71
N SER A 58 6.93 -15.92 -1.66
CA SER A 58 6.91 -15.21 -2.93
C SER A 58 5.65 -15.54 -3.73
N VAL A 59 5.21 -16.81 -3.74
CA VAL A 59 3.96 -17.22 -4.39
C VAL A 59 2.74 -16.51 -3.79
N TYR A 60 2.67 -16.41 -2.46
CA TYR A 60 1.57 -15.70 -1.81
C TYR A 60 1.59 -14.18 -2.09
N CYS A 61 2.77 -13.54 -2.01
CA CYS A 61 2.94 -12.13 -2.36
C CYS A 61 2.42 -11.83 -3.77
N ASP A 62 2.88 -12.62 -4.74
CA ASP A 62 2.58 -12.42 -6.15
C ASP A 62 1.11 -12.73 -6.46
N LEU A 63 0.66 -13.97 -6.20
CA LEU A 63 -0.67 -14.39 -6.61
C LEU A 63 -1.80 -13.75 -5.80
N PHE A 64 -1.64 -13.66 -4.47
CA PHE A 64 -2.73 -13.17 -3.63
C PHE A 64 -2.62 -11.67 -3.40
N SER A 65 -1.53 -11.19 -2.80
CA SER A 65 -1.42 -9.80 -2.36
C SER A 65 -1.39 -8.84 -3.55
N GLU A 66 -0.59 -9.13 -4.57
CA GLU A 66 -0.44 -8.27 -5.73
C GLU A 66 -1.49 -8.51 -6.81
N GLN A 67 -1.47 -9.69 -7.46
CA GLN A 67 -2.31 -9.96 -8.62
C GLN A 67 -3.80 -10.04 -8.26
N TYR A 68 -4.15 -10.74 -7.18
CA TYR A 68 -5.56 -10.93 -6.83
C TYR A 68 -6.14 -9.76 -6.04
N LEU A 69 -5.45 -9.25 -5.03
CA LEU A 69 -6.00 -8.23 -4.14
C LEU A 69 -5.74 -6.81 -4.68
N MET A 70 -4.47 -6.43 -4.86
CA MET A 70 -4.14 -5.05 -5.26
C MET A 70 -4.63 -4.71 -6.66
N TYR A 71 -4.28 -5.50 -7.68
CA TYR A 71 -4.67 -5.18 -9.06
C TYR A 71 -6.18 -5.14 -9.23
N LEU A 72 -6.91 -6.06 -8.60
CA LEU A 72 -8.37 -6.07 -8.61
C LEU A 72 -8.95 -4.78 -8.02
N LEU A 73 -8.44 -4.34 -6.87
CA LEU A 73 -8.92 -3.11 -6.23
C LEU A 73 -8.59 -1.86 -7.05
N LEU A 74 -7.37 -1.76 -7.59
CA LEU A 74 -6.96 -0.60 -8.40
C LEU A 74 -7.69 -0.58 -9.76
N ASN A 75 -7.85 -1.73 -10.42
CA ASN A 75 -8.65 -1.85 -11.64
C ASN A 75 -10.11 -1.45 -11.41
N ALA A 76 -10.69 -1.82 -10.27
CA ALA A 76 -12.05 -1.39 -9.90
C ALA A 76 -12.12 0.11 -9.60
N THR A 77 -11.15 0.64 -8.84
CA THR A 77 -11.02 2.06 -8.45
C THR A 77 -10.92 2.97 -9.68
N PHE A 78 -10.13 2.57 -10.67
CA PHE A 78 -9.84 3.36 -11.88
C PHE A 78 -10.66 2.92 -13.10
N ARG A 79 -11.66 2.07 -12.92
CA ARG A 79 -12.44 1.48 -14.01
C ARG A 79 -12.97 2.55 -14.97
N GLY A 80 -12.63 2.41 -16.25
CA GLY A 80 -13.10 3.31 -17.32
C GLY A 80 -12.52 4.72 -17.26
N ARG A 81 -11.45 4.95 -16.49
CA ARG A 81 -10.78 6.25 -16.36
C ARG A 81 -9.31 6.12 -16.71
N GLY A 82 -8.77 7.12 -17.42
CA GLY A 82 -7.35 7.28 -17.65
C GLY A 82 -6.66 6.07 -18.32
N LEU A 83 -5.33 6.08 -18.27
CA LEU A 83 -4.48 4.95 -18.61
C LEU A 83 -4.15 4.21 -17.31
N ALA A 84 -4.81 3.07 -17.07
CA ALA A 84 -4.61 2.24 -15.88
C ALA A 84 -3.98 0.90 -16.29
N LEU A 85 -2.77 0.61 -15.80
CA LEU A 85 -1.99 -0.56 -16.19
C LEU A 85 -1.42 -1.26 -14.96
N SER A 86 -1.67 -2.56 -14.84
CA SER A 86 -0.99 -3.41 -13.85
C SER A 86 0.43 -3.74 -14.28
N GLY A 87 1.32 -4.04 -13.33
CA GLY A 87 2.68 -4.50 -13.60
C GLY A 87 2.69 -5.72 -14.54
N LYS A 88 1.76 -6.66 -14.31
CA LYS A 88 1.54 -7.80 -15.22
C LYS A 88 1.23 -7.37 -16.66
N THR A 89 0.30 -6.45 -16.87
CA THR A 89 -0.03 -5.92 -18.20
C THR A 89 1.19 -5.24 -18.84
N ILE A 90 1.93 -4.45 -18.06
CA ILE A 90 3.15 -3.77 -18.52
C ILE A 90 4.20 -4.80 -18.98
N PHE A 91 4.41 -5.86 -18.18
CA PHE A 91 5.35 -6.91 -18.48
C PHE A 91 4.98 -7.67 -19.77
N GLU A 92 3.72 -8.10 -19.87
CA GLU A 92 3.22 -8.90 -21.00
C GLU A 92 3.27 -8.15 -22.33
N GLU A 93 2.93 -6.85 -22.34
CA GLU A 93 2.82 -6.06 -23.57
C GLU A 93 4.12 -5.34 -23.97
N TRP A 94 4.95 -4.88 -23.01
CA TRP A 94 6.15 -4.08 -23.33
C TRP A 94 7.49 -4.73 -23.01
N GLN A 95 7.54 -5.74 -22.13
CA GLN A 95 8.77 -6.48 -21.77
C GLN A 95 9.98 -5.56 -21.50
N LEU A 96 9.91 -4.78 -20.43
CA LEU A 96 10.96 -3.82 -20.05
C LEU A 96 12.31 -4.53 -19.84
N LYS A 97 13.18 -4.50 -20.86
CA LYS A 97 14.43 -5.28 -20.87
C LYS A 97 15.35 -4.88 -19.71
N GLY A 98 15.50 -5.79 -18.74
CA GLY A 98 16.42 -5.62 -17.61
C GLY A 98 15.99 -4.54 -16.62
N GLN A 99 14.71 -4.15 -16.59
CA GLN A 99 14.17 -3.16 -15.67
C GLN A 99 12.89 -3.71 -15.05
N SER A 100 12.68 -3.49 -13.75
CA SER A 100 11.41 -3.82 -13.10
C SER A 100 10.34 -2.81 -13.53
N GLU A 101 9.17 -3.29 -13.93
CA GLU A 101 7.94 -2.51 -14.05
C GLU A 101 7.54 -1.87 -12.71
N PRO A 102 6.80 -0.74 -12.73
CA PRO A 102 6.00 -0.38 -11.56
C PRO A 102 4.91 -1.43 -11.35
N ASP A 103 4.57 -1.74 -10.10
CA ASP A 103 3.55 -2.74 -9.79
C ASP A 103 2.17 -2.29 -10.29
N TYR A 104 1.89 -0.99 -10.32
CA TYR A 104 0.73 -0.43 -11.01
C TYR A 104 1.00 1.00 -11.47
N TYR A 105 0.37 1.40 -12.56
CA TYR A 105 0.42 2.75 -13.11
C TYR A 105 -0.98 3.26 -13.41
N PHE A 106 -1.25 4.52 -13.06
CA PHE A 106 -2.46 5.21 -13.46
C PHE A 106 -2.14 6.63 -13.93
N ARG A 107 -2.65 7.06 -15.09
CA ARG A 107 -2.62 8.47 -15.49
C ARG A 107 -3.97 8.96 -15.95
N HIS A 108 -4.40 10.09 -15.41
CA HIS A 108 -5.54 10.86 -15.92
C HIS A 108 -5.09 12.29 -16.17
N ASP A 109 -5.19 12.75 -17.41
CA ASP A 109 -4.67 14.04 -17.86
C ASP A 109 -3.19 14.24 -17.49
N ASN A 110 -2.87 15.27 -16.71
CA ASN A 110 -1.52 15.61 -16.26
C ASN A 110 -1.19 15.05 -14.86
N ARG A 111 -1.97 14.09 -14.36
CA ARG A 111 -1.77 13.47 -13.04
C ARG A 111 -1.47 11.98 -13.21
N ALA A 112 -0.25 11.60 -12.87
CA ALA A 112 0.23 10.22 -12.89
C ALA A 112 0.43 9.71 -11.46
N VAL A 113 -0.02 8.48 -11.20
CA VAL A 113 0.17 7.77 -9.94
C VAL A 113 1.01 6.53 -10.21
N LEU A 114 2.15 6.45 -9.52
CA LEU A 114 3.06 5.30 -9.56
C LEU A 114 2.86 4.50 -8.28
N PHE A 115 2.50 3.23 -8.42
CA PHE A 115 2.32 2.34 -7.29
C PHE A 115 3.46 1.35 -7.19
N GLU A 116 3.85 1.08 -5.94
CA GLU A 116 4.69 -0.04 -5.55
C GLU A 116 4.00 -0.75 -4.39
N SER A 117 4.06 -2.08 -4.37
CA SER A 117 3.39 -2.96 -3.43
C SER A 117 4.41 -3.63 -2.54
N LYS A 118 4.16 -3.62 -1.23
CA LYS A 118 4.95 -4.36 -0.25
C LYS A 118 4.06 -5.09 0.73
N ASP A 119 3.93 -6.39 0.49
CA ASP A 119 3.49 -7.34 1.50
C ASP A 119 4.73 -7.79 2.27
N VAL A 120 4.91 -7.27 3.49
CA VAL A 120 6.04 -7.57 4.36
C VAL A 120 5.55 -8.10 5.70
N LEU A 121 6.16 -9.19 6.15
CA LEU A 121 5.89 -9.74 7.48
C LEU A 121 6.77 -9.01 8.51
N VAL A 122 6.15 -8.52 9.58
CA VAL A 122 6.87 -7.96 10.72
C VAL A 122 7.46 -9.11 11.55
N HIS A 123 8.80 -9.14 11.70
CA HIS A 123 9.49 -10.15 12.50
C HIS A 123 9.08 -10.08 13.98
N LYS A 124 8.98 -11.24 14.64
CA LYS A 124 8.46 -11.37 16.02
C LYS A 124 9.24 -10.51 17.03
N ASP A 125 10.54 -10.40 16.85
CA ASP A 125 11.43 -9.66 17.75
C ASP A 125 11.28 -8.14 17.60
N ALA A 126 10.95 -7.66 16.40
CA ALA A 126 10.60 -6.25 16.17
C ALA A 126 9.23 -5.87 16.79
N LYS A 127 8.32 -6.83 17.01
CA LYS A 127 7.03 -6.61 17.69
C LYS A 127 7.14 -6.54 19.22
N ALA A 128 8.16 -7.16 19.79
CA ALA A 128 8.33 -7.32 21.24
C ALA A 128 9.50 -6.53 21.81
N GLY A 129 10.39 -6.01 20.96
CA GLY A 129 11.56 -5.24 21.35
C GLY A 129 11.23 -3.81 21.77
N HIS A 130 12.00 -3.29 22.73
CA HIS A 130 11.95 -1.89 23.16
C HIS A 130 13.02 -1.02 22.47
N ASP A 131 13.72 -1.55 21.46
CA ASP A 131 14.77 -0.84 20.75
C ASP A 131 14.26 -0.27 19.42
N PHE A 132 14.07 1.05 19.41
CA PHE A 132 13.65 1.79 18.22
C PHE A 132 14.69 1.72 17.09
N ALA A 133 15.99 1.65 17.39
CA ALA A 133 17.02 1.62 16.36
C ALA A 133 16.95 0.32 15.55
N THR A 134 16.81 -0.82 16.23
CA THR A 134 16.59 -2.12 15.57
C THR A 134 15.31 -2.12 14.73
N TYR A 135 14.21 -1.54 15.25
CA TYR A 135 12.97 -1.40 14.47
C TYR A 135 13.18 -0.58 13.19
N LEU A 136 13.84 0.58 13.31
CA LEU A 136 14.08 1.48 12.17
C LEU A 136 14.97 0.83 11.10
N ASP A 137 16.00 0.06 11.51
CA ASP A 137 16.85 -0.70 10.61
C ASP A 137 16.05 -1.75 9.82
N GLU A 138 15.17 -2.49 10.49
CA GLU A 138 14.28 -3.45 9.82
C GLU A 138 13.28 -2.76 8.87
N VAL A 139 12.72 -1.61 9.25
CA VAL A 139 11.88 -0.81 8.36
C VAL A 139 12.68 -0.35 7.14
N LYS A 140 13.92 0.12 7.32
CA LYS A 140 14.79 0.53 6.22
C LYS A 140 15.05 -0.61 5.23
N LYS A 141 15.35 -1.81 5.74
CA LYS A 141 15.55 -3.03 4.92
C LYS A 141 14.36 -3.39 4.04
N LYS A 142 13.14 -3.08 4.50
CA LYS A 142 11.91 -3.42 3.80
C LYS A 142 11.42 -2.31 2.88
N PHE A 143 11.67 -1.05 3.22
CA PHE A 143 11.05 0.09 2.57
C PHE A 143 12.03 1.06 1.87
N TYR A 144 13.33 0.77 1.89
CA TYR A 144 14.32 1.60 1.20
C TYR A 144 15.40 0.82 0.46
N GLU A 145 16.15 -0.06 1.12
CA GLU A 145 17.18 -0.90 0.50
C GLU A 145 17.49 -2.13 1.37
N ASP A 146 17.76 -3.29 0.79
CA ASP A 146 18.17 -4.47 1.57
C ASP A 146 19.67 -4.47 1.91
N ASP A 147 20.13 -5.50 2.64
CA ASP A 147 21.51 -5.64 3.10
C ASP A 147 22.53 -5.73 1.94
N GLU A 148 22.07 -6.09 0.74
CA GLU A 148 22.89 -6.15 -0.48
C GLU A 148 22.87 -4.81 -1.25
N GLY A 149 22.14 -3.82 -0.74
CA GLY A 149 21.98 -2.50 -1.34
C GLY A 149 20.99 -2.47 -2.49
N HIS A 150 20.18 -3.53 -2.67
CA HIS A 150 19.17 -3.55 -3.72
C HIS A 150 18.01 -2.61 -3.36
N PRO A 151 17.55 -1.77 -4.30
CA PRO A 151 16.44 -0.85 -4.07
C PRO A 151 15.17 -1.56 -3.56
N LYS A 152 14.51 -0.96 -2.57
CA LYS A 152 13.18 -1.36 -2.08
C LYS A 152 12.25 -0.15 -2.01
N ALA A 153 10.97 -0.39 -2.22
CA ALA A 153 9.84 0.52 -2.02
C ALA A 153 10.13 1.98 -2.43
N ALA A 154 10.51 2.86 -1.49
CA ALA A 154 10.82 4.26 -1.77
C ALA A 154 11.85 4.44 -2.90
N ARG A 155 12.93 3.66 -2.91
CA ARG A 155 13.97 3.75 -3.95
C ARG A 155 13.49 3.17 -5.29
N GLN A 156 12.63 2.15 -5.28
CA GLN A 156 11.99 1.64 -6.50
C GLN A 156 11.03 2.68 -7.11
N LEU A 157 10.22 3.34 -6.27
CA LEU A 157 9.36 4.45 -6.69
C LEU A 157 10.18 5.61 -7.27
N ALA A 158 11.28 6.01 -6.63
CA ALA A 158 12.14 7.07 -7.15
C ALA A 158 12.77 6.70 -8.51
N ASN A 159 13.20 5.45 -8.68
CA ASN A 159 13.68 4.95 -9.98
C ASN A 159 12.58 5.01 -11.05
N ASN A 160 11.33 4.67 -10.70
CA ASN A 160 10.20 4.74 -11.61
C ASN A 160 9.81 6.18 -11.96
N VAL A 161 9.90 7.11 -11.00
CA VAL A 161 9.78 8.57 -11.24
C VAL A 161 10.83 9.04 -12.23
N GLU A 162 12.10 8.67 -12.03
CA GLU A 162 13.18 9.00 -12.96
C GLU A 162 12.86 8.51 -14.38
N ARG A 163 12.45 7.24 -14.51
CA ARG A 163 12.11 6.63 -15.80
C ARG A 163 10.95 7.35 -16.48
N LEU A 164 9.91 7.72 -15.73
CA LEU A 164 8.76 8.46 -16.25
C LEU A 164 9.19 9.85 -16.74
N LEU A 165 9.95 10.60 -15.93
CA LEU A 165 10.44 11.93 -16.30
C LEU A 165 11.41 11.91 -17.49
N ARG A 166 12.17 10.83 -17.66
CA ARG A 166 13.03 10.60 -18.84
C ARG A 166 12.29 10.02 -20.05
N LYS A 167 10.98 9.77 -19.94
CA LYS A 167 10.16 9.10 -20.97
C LYS A 167 10.72 7.72 -21.38
N GLN A 168 11.24 6.97 -20.40
CA GLN A 168 11.77 5.62 -20.58
C GLN A 168 10.72 4.53 -20.30
N LEU A 169 9.49 4.91 -19.97
CA LEU A 169 8.34 4.02 -19.86
C LEU A 169 7.58 4.03 -21.20
N PRO A 170 7.77 3.02 -22.08
CA PRO A 170 7.27 3.08 -23.46
C PRO A 170 5.74 3.07 -23.57
N PHE A 171 5.01 2.67 -22.53
CA PHE A 171 3.56 2.70 -22.47
C PHE A 171 2.98 4.12 -22.27
N ASP A 172 3.80 5.09 -21.84
CA ASP A 172 3.34 6.47 -21.65
C ASP A 172 4.47 7.47 -21.90
N THR A 173 4.39 8.19 -23.02
CA THR A 173 5.41 9.15 -23.44
C THR A 173 4.84 10.50 -23.90
N ASP A 174 3.52 10.63 -23.95
CA ASP A 174 2.81 11.81 -24.44
C ASP A 174 2.39 12.75 -23.30
N PHE A 175 3.39 13.48 -22.80
CA PHE A 175 3.26 14.54 -21.79
C PHE A 175 4.52 15.41 -21.77
N ASP A 176 4.46 16.57 -21.13
CA ASP A 176 5.66 17.34 -20.76
C ASP A 176 6.12 16.89 -19.35
N PRO A 177 7.35 16.35 -19.19
CA PRO A 177 7.87 15.98 -17.87
C PRO A 177 7.89 17.14 -16.85
N ALA A 178 7.94 18.39 -17.29
CA ALA A 178 7.90 19.54 -16.40
C ALA A 178 6.49 19.83 -15.85
N GLU A 179 5.44 19.49 -16.60
CA GLU A 179 4.05 19.79 -16.23
C GLU A 179 3.31 18.60 -15.60
N LEU A 180 3.90 17.40 -15.67
CA LEU A 180 3.31 16.18 -15.13
C LEU A 180 3.38 16.16 -13.60
N ILE A 181 2.23 16.06 -12.94
CA ILE A 181 2.13 15.84 -11.51
C ILE A 181 2.24 14.34 -11.24
N ILE A 182 3.21 13.96 -10.42
CA ILE A 182 3.49 12.54 -10.13
C ILE A 182 3.23 12.26 -8.65
N TYR A 183 2.37 11.29 -8.37
CA TYR A 183 2.04 10.81 -7.03
C TYR A 183 2.67 9.43 -6.80
N PRO A 184 3.76 9.34 -6.02
CA PRO A 184 4.32 8.06 -5.60
C PRO A 184 3.51 7.46 -4.45
N VAL A 185 2.94 6.27 -4.66
CA VAL A 185 2.10 5.57 -3.68
C VAL A 185 2.71 4.21 -3.36
N LEU A 186 2.93 3.96 -2.07
CA LEU A 186 3.35 2.66 -1.55
C LEU A 186 2.15 1.94 -0.94
N VAL A 187 1.73 0.83 -1.55
CA VAL A 187 0.66 -0.01 -1.04
C VAL A 187 1.23 -1.04 -0.06
N VAL A 188 0.68 -1.09 1.15
CA VAL A 188 1.05 -2.07 2.18
C VAL A 188 -0.11 -3.01 2.51
N HIS A 189 0.20 -4.27 2.79
CA HIS A 189 -0.83 -5.31 2.99
C HIS A 189 -1.11 -5.63 4.46
N ASP A 190 -0.44 -4.95 5.39
CA ASP A 190 -0.65 -5.11 6.82
C ASP A 190 -0.93 -3.74 7.48
N ARG A 191 -2.07 -3.62 8.16
CA ARG A 191 -2.45 -2.44 8.95
C ARG A 191 -1.42 -2.02 10.00
N LEU A 192 -0.51 -2.90 10.40
CA LEU A 192 0.64 -2.56 11.24
C LEU A 192 1.55 -1.50 10.61
N TYR A 193 1.43 -1.25 9.31
CA TYR A 193 2.14 -0.17 8.62
C TYR A 193 1.33 1.13 8.52
N ASN A 194 0.13 1.20 9.13
CA ASN A 194 -0.61 2.45 9.35
C ASN A 194 -0.23 3.13 10.67
N GLN A 195 0.95 2.86 11.21
CA GLN A 195 1.38 3.50 12.45
C GLN A 195 1.75 4.97 12.21
N PRO A 196 1.39 5.88 13.13
CA PRO A 196 1.80 7.28 13.02
C PRO A 196 3.31 7.41 12.83
N GLY A 197 3.71 8.25 11.88
CA GLY A 197 5.10 8.57 11.59
C GLY A 197 5.81 7.66 10.58
N LEU A 198 5.29 6.46 10.27
CA LEU A 198 5.93 5.59 9.26
C LEU A 198 6.00 6.26 7.89
N ASN A 199 4.90 6.89 7.46
CA ASN A 199 4.86 7.63 6.20
C ASN A 199 5.92 8.72 6.14
N VAL A 200 6.13 9.43 7.26
CA VAL A 200 7.13 10.51 7.34
C VAL A 200 8.52 9.93 7.10
N VAL A 201 8.89 8.88 7.82
CA VAL A 201 10.21 8.22 7.69
C VAL A 201 10.46 7.71 6.27
N VAL A 202 9.49 7.00 5.68
CA VAL A 202 9.66 6.43 4.33
C VAL A 202 9.67 7.54 3.27
N ASN A 203 8.87 8.59 3.45
CA ASN A 203 8.91 9.75 2.57
C ASN A 203 10.23 10.52 2.68
N ASP A 204 10.84 10.65 3.87
CA ASP A 204 12.14 11.32 4.01
C ASP A 204 13.20 10.64 3.13
N TRP A 205 13.26 9.29 3.15
CA TRP A 205 14.14 8.53 2.25
C TRP A 205 13.82 8.74 0.77
N PHE A 206 12.54 8.84 0.40
CA PHE A 206 12.13 9.15 -0.96
C PHE A 206 12.54 10.57 -1.38
N GLN A 207 12.41 11.57 -0.50
CA GLN A 207 12.84 12.94 -0.76
C GLN A 207 14.36 13.05 -0.97
N GLU A 208 15.15 12.23 -0.25
CA GLU A 208 16.60 12.13 -0.49
C GLU A 208 16.91 11.64 -1.92
N GLU A 209 16.17 10.66 -2.44
CA GLU A 209 16.31 10.21 -3.82
C GLU A 209 15.86 11.28 -4.83
N LEU A 210 14.73 11.97 -4.58
CA LEU A 210 14.29 13.08 -5.43
C LEU A 210 15.31 14.22 -5.48
N ALA A 211 15.97 14.54 -4.37
CA ALA A 211 17.02 15.54 -4.34
C ALA A 211 18.21 15.15 -5.25
N LYS A 212 18.57 13.86 -5.30
CA LYS A 212 19.60 13.36 -6.24
C LYS A 212 19.14 13.52 -7.68
N LEU A 213 17.88 13.21 -8.00
CA LEU A 213 17.33 13.42 -9.35
C LEU A 213 17.30 14.90 -9.75
N ALA A 214 16.97 15.80 -8.81
CA ALA A 214 17.02 17.23 -9.05
C ALA A 214 18.45 17.71 -9.38
N GLN A 215 19.46 17.20 -8.66
CA GLN A 215 20.87 17.50 -8.94
C GLN A 215 21.33 17.00 -10.33
N GLN A 216 20.67 15.97 -10.87
CA GLN A 216 20.89 15.49 -12.24
C GLN A 216 20.14 16.32 -13.29
N GLY A 217 19.39 17.35 -12.90
CA GLY A 217 18.66 18.25 -13.79
C GLY A 217 17.27 17.77 -14.21
N LEU A 218 16.69 16.77 -13.54
CA LEU A 218 15.31 16.36 -13.81
C LEU A 218 14.29 17.34 -13.19
N PRO A 219 13.14 17.56 -13.84
CA PRO A 219 12.14 18.53 -13.39
C PRO A 219 11.24 17.98 -12.27
N VAL A 220 11.81 17.67 -11.10
CA VAL A 220 11.09 16.97 -10.01
C VAL A 220 10.09 17.83 -9.22
N HIS A 221 9.93 19.11 -9.55
CA HIS A 221 9.08 20.07 -8.82
C HIS A 221 7.59 19.70 -8.73
N HIS A 222 7.08 18.88 -9.65
CA HIS A 222 5.70 18.36 -9.62
C HIS A 222 5.59 16.93 -9.08
N VAL A 223 6.69 16.34 -8.58
CA VAL A 223 6.65 15.06 -7.86
C VAL A 223 6.22 15.31 -6.43
N ARG A 224 5.09 14.70 -6.03
CA ARG A 224 4.53 14.83 -4.68
C ARG A 224 5.25 13.94 -3.67
N PRO A 225 5.09 14.21 -2.37
CA PRO A 225 5.55 13.30 -1.32
C PRO A 225 5.02 11.88 -1.50
N LEU A 226 5.81 10.90 -1.08
CA LEU A 226 5.40 9.50 -1.04
C LEU A 226 4.31 9.30 0.01
N ILE A 227 3.24 8.62 -0.39
CA ILE A 227 2.11 8.29 0.48
C ILE A 227 2.00 6.77 0.60
N ILE A 228 1.92 6.29 1.84
CA ILE A 228 1.63 4.90 2.19
C ILE A 228 0.11 4.75 2.32
N ILE A 229 -0.44 3.77 1.60
CA ILE A 229 -1.85 3.40 1.67
C ILE A 229 -1.93 1.91 1.96
N ASP A 230 -2.65 1.51 2.99
CA ASP A 230 -2.91 0.09 3.20
C ASP A 230 -4.02 -0.44 2.28
N VAL A 231 -3.93 -1.71 1.96
CA VAL A 231 -4.89 -2.37 1.07
C VAL A 231 -6.31 -2.42 1.63
N ASP A 232 -6.50 -2.40 2.97
CA ASP A 232 -7.85 -2.35 3.54
C ASP A 232 -8.50 -0.99 3.31
N THR A 233 -7.73 0.10 3.33
CA THR A 233 -8.23 1.43 2.94
C THR A 233 -8.65 1.46 1.47
N LEU A 234 -7.88 0.83 0.58
CA LEU A 234 -8.31 0.68 -0.83
C LEU A 234 -9.60 -0.14 -0.92
N LEU A 235 -9.68 -1.28 -0.22
CA LEU A 235 -10.88 -2.11 -0.17
C LEU A 235 -12.10 -1.35 0.36
N ALA A 236 -11.94 -0.56 1.41
CA ALA A 236 -13.00 0.20 2.05
C ALA A 236 -13.63 1.27 1.13
N TYR A 237 -12.80 1.91 0.29
CA TYR A 237 -13.20 3.11 -0.47
C TYR A 237 -13.16 2.93 -2.00
N HIS A 238 -12.82 1.75 -2.53
CA HIS A 238 -12.72 1.54 -3.99
C HIS A 238 -14.02 1.90 -4.74
N GLU A 239 -15.20 1.64 -4.16
CA GLU A 239 -16.50 2.02 -4.73
C GLU A 239 -16.70 3.54 -4.75
N ASP A 240 -16.33 4.23 -3.68
CA ASP A 240 -16.40 5.70 -3.61
C ASP A 240 -15.54 6.35 -4.69
N PHE A 241 -14.34 5.80 -4.95
CA PHE A 241 -13.47 6.25 -6.03
C PHE A 241 -14.00 5.88 -7.43
N ARG A 242 -14.47 4.65 -7.60
CA ARG A 242 -15.03 4.15 -8.87
C ARG A 242 -16.24 4.97 -9.30
N ASP A 243 -17.15 5.24 -8.35
CA ASP A 243 -18.43 5.91 -8.61
C ASP A 243 -18.27 7.46 -8.65
N GLY A 244 -17.03 7.97 -8.51
CA GLY A 244 -16.72 9.40 -8.57
C GLY A 244 -17.20 10.20 -7.35
N ARG A 245 -17.55 9.53 -6.25
CA ARG A 245 -17.86 10.18 -4.96
C ARG A 245 -16.61 10.75 -4.30
N LEU A 246 -15.47 10.12 -4.57
CA LEU A 246 -14.13 10.60 -4.25
C LEU A 246 -13.27 10.58 -5.52
N VAL A 247 -12.34 11.51 -5.65
CA VAL A 247 -11.30 11.50 -6.69
C VAL A 247 -9.99 11.13 -6.01
N PHE A 248 -9.32 10.08 -6.49
CA PHE A 248 -8.18 9.48 -5.81
C PHE A 248 -7.03 10.47 -5.63
N GLU A 249 -6.67 11.16 -6.71
CA GLU A 249 -5.59 12.14 -6.75
C GLU A 249 -5.89 13.36 -5.86
N ASP A 250 -7.16 13.80 -5.82
CA ASP A 250 -7.58 14.89 -4.94
C ASP A 250 -7.42 14.47 -3.47
N MET A 251 -7.69 13.21 -3.11
CA MET A 251 -7.48 12.72 -1.74
C MET A 251 -6.00 12.69 -1.36
N LEU A 252 -5.09 12.45 -2.33
CA LEU A 252 -3.65 12.53 -2.08
C LEU A 252 -3.22 13.98 -1.81
N GLU A 253 -3.71 14.95 -2.59
CA GLU A 253 -3.41 16.38 -2.38
C GLU A 253 -3.99 16.89 -1.05
N GLU A 254 -5.24 16.53 -0.75
CA GLU A 254 -5.90 16.89 0.50
C GLU A 254 -5.19 16.28 1.72
N TYR A 255 -4.66 15.06 1.61
CA TYR A 255 -3.85 14.46 2.66
C TYR A 255 -2.55 15.23 2.89
N VAL A 256 -1.82 15.59 1.83
CA VAL A 256 -0.59 16.38 1.95
C VAL A 256 -0.88 17.76 2.56
N ALA A 257 -1.96 18.41 2.14
CA ALA A 257 -2.40 19.68 2.72
C ALA A 257 -2.76 19.52 4.22
N TYR A 258 -3.44 18.44 4.58
CA TYR A 258 -3.79 18.10 5.96
C TYR A 258 -2.56 17.97 6.86
N LEU A 259 -1.53 17.24 6.41
CA LEU A 259 -0.28 17.05 7.17
C LEU A 259 0.48 18.37 7.40
N HIS A 260 0.35 19.34 6.50
CA HIS A 260 1.11 20.59 6.52
C HIS A 260 0.28 21.82 6.88
N THR A 261 -0.83 21.63 7.60
CA THR A 261 -1.70 22.73 8.05
C THR A 261 -0.87 23.81 8.79
N PRO A 262 -0.83 25.07 8.30
CA PRO A 262 -0.05 26.11 8.94
C PRO A 262 -0.69 26.56 10.26
N ALA A 263 0.13 27.04 11.20
CA ALA A 263 -0.38 27.70 12.39
C ALA A 263 -1.07 29.01 12.00
N TRP A 264 -2.16 29.34 12.70
CA TRP A 264 -2.89 30.59 12.51
C TRP A 264 -2.75 31.51 13.71
N ALA A 265 -2.98 32.80 13.49
CA ALA A 265 -2.92 33.80 14.55
C ALA A 265 -3.96 33.51 15.64
N GLY A 266 -3.51 33.45 16.90
CA GLY A 266 -4.38 33.17 18.05
C GLY A 266 -4.68 31.69 18.29
N ILE A 267 -3.97 30.77 17.63
CA ILE A 267 -4.04 29.34 17.94
C ILE A 267 -3.71 29.08 19.42
N SER A 268 -4.52 28.27 20.08
CA SER A 268 -4.24 27.86 21.47
C SER A 268 -3.11 26.82 21.50
N PRO A 269 -2.33 26.73 22.60
CA PRO A 269 -1.27 25.72 22.71
C PRO A 269 -1.77 24.29 22.46
N ALA A 270 -2.95 23.92 22.96
CA ALA A 270 -3.53 22.60 22.75
C ALA A 270 -3.92 22.34 21.29
N ALA A 271 -4.44 23.36 20.59
CA ALA A 271 -4.76 23.25 19.17
C ALA A 271 -3.49 23.16 18.31
N ASP A 272 -2.41 23.83 18.70
CA ASP A 272 -1.12 23.73 18.02
C ASP A 272 -0.47 22.35 18.23
N GLU A 273 -0.55 21.79 19.44
CA GLU A 273 -0.10 20.42 19.72
C GLU A 273 -0.87 19.40 18.86
N GLN A 274 -2.20 19.53 18.77
CA GLN A 274 -3.00 18.66 17.91
C GLN A 274 -2.61 18.80 16.44
N ARG A 275 -2.35 20.03 15.95
CA ARG A 275 -1.85 20.30 14.60
C ARG A 275 -0.49 19.64 14.34
N GLN A 276 0.42 19.67 15.32
CA GLN A 276 1.71 19.00 15.21
C GLN A 276 1.55 17.47 15.13
N MET A 277 0.64 16.91 15.93
CA MET A 277 0.33 15.46 15.90
C MET A 277 -0.33 15.04 14.57
N GLN A 278 -1.09 15.92 13.91
CA GLN A 278 -1.65 15.64 12.58
C GLN A 278 -0.57 15.35 11.54
N GLY A 279 0.61 15.97 11.65
CA GLY A 279 1.72 15.80 10.72
C GLY A 279 2.30 14.37 10.66
N VAL A 280 1.91 13.49 11.58
CA VAL A 280 2.33 12.07 11.59
C VAL A 280 1.17 11.10 11.33
N HIS A 281 -0.05 11.58 11.10
CA HIS A 281 -1.20 10.71 10.90
C HIS A 281 -1.10 9.90 9.59
N PRO A 282 -1.51 8.62 9.58
CA PRO A 282 -1.55 7.81 8.37
C PRO A 282 -2.68 8.25 7.43
N PHE A 283 -2.53 7.97 6.13
CA PHE A 283 -3.54 8.27 5.11
C PHE A 283 -4.91 7.65 5.45
N ALA A 284 -4.93 6.41 5.96
CA ALA A 284 -6.16 5.72 6.37
C ALA A 284 -6.99 6.53 7.38
N LEU A 285 -6.34 7.07 8.42
CA LEU A 285 -7.00 7.88 9.44
C LEU A 285 -7.50 9.21 8.85
N PHE A 286 -6.72 9.84 7.98
CA PHE A 286 -7.16 11.04 7.27
C PHE A 286 -8.41 10.77 6.44
N LEU A 287 -8.39 9.72 5.60
CA LEU A 287 -9.47 9.42 4.68
C LEU A 287 -10.75 9.02 5.42
N GLU A 288 -10.64 8.22 6.48
CA GLU A 288 -11.76 7.86 7.36
C GLU A 288 -12.44 9.12 7.93
N ASN A 289 -11.66 10.03 8.53
CA ASN A 289 -12.20 11.28 9.05
C ASN A 289 -12.77 12.20 7.95
N TYR A 290 -12.18 12.18 6.75
CA TYR A 290 -12.65 12.96 5.61
C TYR A 290 -14.00 12.45 5.09
N ALA A 291 -14.13 11.12 5.02
CA ALA A 291 -15.29 10.38 4.56
C ALA A 291 -16.45 10.46 5.56
N GLU A 292 -16.18 10.28 6.85
CA GLU A 292 -17.19 10.35 7.91
C GLU A 292 -17.90 11.71 7.93
N LYS A 293 -17.15 12.80 7.74
CA LYS A 293 -17.71 14.17 7.62
C LYS A 293 -18.63 14.37 6.42
N ARG A 294 -18.69 13.40 5.50
CA ARG A 294 -19.47 13.41 4.26
C ARG A 294 -20.44 12.23 4.18
N ASP A 295 -20.75 11.61 5.33
CA ASP A 295 -21.66 10.47 5.45
C ASP A 295 -21.23 9.24 4.61
N MET A 296 -19.92 9.08 4.38
CA MET A 296 -19.33 7.93 3.72
C MET A 296 -18.73 7.00 4.78
N LEU A 297 -19.23 5.77 4.88
CA LEU A 297 -18.92 4.85 5.98
C LEU A 297 -17.65 4.01 5.77
N GLY A 298 -17.04 4.01 4.58
CA GLY A 298 -15.88 3.15 4.29
C GLY A 298 -16.18 1.65 4.40
N ILE A 299 -17.42 1.26 4.14
CA ILE A 299 -17.86 -0.14 4.16
C ILE A 299 -18.11 -0.56 2.70
N PRO A 300 -17.33 -1.52 2.17
CA PRO A 300 -17.58 -2.02 0.82
C PRO A 300 -18.94 -2.71 0.77
N LYS A 301 -19.76 -2.37 -0.22
CA LYS A 301 -21.06 -3.00 -0.47
C LYS A 301 -20.88 -4.30 -1.25
N GLU A 302 -19.85 -4.34 -2.09
CA GLU A 302 -19.45 -5.48 -2.91
C GLU A 302 -18.39 -6.30 -2.18
N MET A 303 -18.62 -7.61 -2.11
CA MET A 303 -17.60 -8.54 -1.65
C MET A 303 -16.48 -8.63 -2.68
N LEU A 304 -15.24 -8.89 -2.23
CA LEU A 304 -14.07 -8.97 -3.11
C LEU A 304 -14.27 -9.89 -4.35
N TYR A 305 -14.93 -11.04 -4.17
CA TYR A 305 -15.21 -11.98 -5.27
C TYR A 305 -16.27 -11.48 -6.28
N GLN A 306 -17.05 -10.46 -5.92
CA GLN A 306 -18.05 -9.82 -6.80
C GLN A 306 -17.42 -8.74 -7.68
N ILE A 307 -16.21 -8.27 -7.35
CA ILE A 307 -15.50 -7.24 -8.10
C ILE A 307 -14.98 -7.76 -9.44
N LEU A 308 -14.51 -9.00 -9.52
CA LEU A 308 -14.04 -9.62 -10.78
C LEU A 308 -15.10 -9.54 -11.91
N PRO A 309 -16.36 -9.97 -11.71
CA PRO A 309 -17.44 -9.78 -12.68
C PRO A 309 -17.74 -8.31 -13.05
N ILE A 310 -17.34 -7.35 -12.22
CA ILE A 310 -17.57 -5.93 -12.47
C ILE A 310 -16.47 -5.39 -13.36
N ILE A 311 -15.20 -5.72 -13.08
CA ILE A 311 -14.07 -5.36 -13.93
C ILE A 311 -14.26 -5.91 -15.36
N ASN A 312 -14.64 -7.19 -15.48
CA ASN A 312 -14.75 -7.89 -16.76
C ASN A 312 -16.01 -7.52 -17.58
N ARG A 313 -16.95 -6.75 -17.01
CA ARG A 313 -18.21 -6.38 -17.69
C ARG A 313 -18.04 -5.36 -18.83
N GLY A 314 -16.82 -4.93 -19.13
CA GLY A 314 -16.50 -4.00 -20.22
C GLY A 314 -15.42 -4.50 -21.19
N THR A 315 -15.01 -5.77 -21.11
CA THR A 315 -14.08 -6.41 -22.06
C THR A 315 -14.79 -7.26 -23.12
N GLU A 316 -16.11 -7.31 -23.08
CA GLU A 316 -16.97 -7.85 -24.15
C GLU A 316 -17.78 -6.69 -24.74
N ASP A 317 -17.14 -5.90 -25.62
CA ASP A 317 -17.81 -5.12 -26.69
C ASP A 317 -16.77 -4.70 -27.75
#